data_AF-A0A076HI97-F1
#
_entry.id   AF-A0A076HI97-F1
#
_cell.length_a   1.000
_cell.length_b   1.000
_cell.length_c   1.000
_cell.angle_alpha   90.00
_cell.angle_beta   90.00
_cell.angle_gamma   90.00
#
_symmetry.space_group_name_H-M   'P 1'
#
loop_
_entity.id
_entity.type
_entity.pdbx_description
1 polymer ?
#
loop_
_entity_poly.entity_id
_entity_poly.type
_entity_poly.pdbx_seq_one_letter_code
_entity_poly.pdbx_strand_id
1 'polypeptide(L)'
;MTSDGELLVGPSARQRRSFRLESSADEAAWQQRPPVLREREALPASSPRLNAMAQQLRLLPTGRERLEAVEAWFRSQPFRYSLQPGAVADLDAFLFDQQVGFCGHYASAVAALMRAADVPSRVISGYQGGRVVKPLSGSPFLELRQSDAHAWVEVWLEGDGWQRVDASLWAASTGSQAGAVPGPPTQRQEGQVLWWRWLQWQWWGLDLIWTRWWLSFDQANQLVWLQMLFGAQLRWLGVAIVGGGMVAVAAGWLLLRVGLRPRSPLAQSLRLLALWGVRPLPGESFPGLCRRAARKHPDQAMVFEAMADQQQRLAHACLSTSQRRQHLRRWRQLRAELGRQRWRSG
;
A
#
# COMPACT_ATOMS: atom_id res chain seq x y z
N MET A 1 25.68 -17.06 17.65
CA MET A 1 25.49 -15.61 17.81
C MET A 1 26.45 -14.90 16.86
N THR A 2 26.03 -13.84 16.19
CA THR A 2 26.91 -13.04 15.32
C THR A 2 27.82 -12.15 16.16
N SER A 3 28.84 -11.56 15.54
CA SER A 3 29.67 -10.51 16.16
C SER A 3 28.86 -9.29 16.59
N ASP A 4 27.68 -9.09 16.01
CA ASP A 4 26.79 -7.97 16.33
C ASP A 4 25.87 -8.25 17.54
N GLY A 5 25.89 -9.48 18.09
CA GLY A 5 25.01 -9.90 19.19
C GLY A 5 23.69 -10.54 18.72
N GLU A 6 23.55 -10.86 17.43
CA GLU A 6 22.30 -11.39 16.88
C GLU A 6 22.29 -12.92 16.81
N LEU A 7 21.11 -13.52 16.94
CA LEU A 7 20.91 -14.94 16.68
C LEU A 7 20.32 -15.15 15.28
N LEU A 8 21.15 -15.57 14.32
CA LEU A 8 20.69 -15.92 12.98
C LEU A 8 20.13 -17.34 12.97
N VAL A 9 18.83 -17.44 12.69
CA VAL A 9 18.15 -18.72 12.45
C VAL A 9 17.97 -18.84 10.93
N GLY A 10 18.47 -19.94 10.34
CA GLY A 10 18.39 -20.16 8.90
C GLY A 10 16.96 -20.09 8.34
N PRO A 11 16.79 -19.74 7.05
CA PRO A 11 15.49 -19.52 6.44
C PRO A 11 14.61 -20.75 6.61
N SER A 12 13.38 -20.59 7.09
CA SER A 12 12.47 -21.73 7.27
C SER A 12 11.06 -21.47 6.77
N ALA A 13 10.51 -22.52 6.17
CA ALA A 13 9.10 -22.72 5.92
C ALA A 13 8.23 -22.47 7.18
N ARG A 14 6.95 -22.16 6.94
CA ARG A 14 5.89 -21.64 7.83
C ARG A 14 5.53 -22.48 9.08
N GLN A 15 6.49 -22.98 9.86
CA GLN A 15 6.25 -23.82 11.04
C GLN A 15 6.71 -23.16 12.35
N ARG A 16 6.00 -23.47 13.45
CA ARG A 16 6.33 -23.01 14.81
C ARG A 16 7.63 -23.68 15.28
N ARG A 17 8.49 -22.92 15.97
CA ARG A 17 9.75 -23.40 16.55
C ARG A 17 9.82 -23.06 18.04
N SER A 18 10.53 -23.88 18.80
CA SER A 18 10.89 -23.63 20.20
C SER A 18 12.41 -23.58 20.31
N PHE A 19 12.91 -22.66 21.13
CA PHE A 19 14.32 -22.52 21.44
C PHE A 19 14.47 -22.46 22.97
N ARG A 20 15.57 -23.02 23.48
CA ARG A 20 15.99 -22.78 24.85
C ARG A 20 17.07 -21.72 24.82
N LEU A 21 16.84 -20.63 25.54
CA LEU A 21 17.84 -19.58 25.74
C LEU A 21 18.58 -19.88 27.04
N GLU A 22 19.90 -19.83 26.97
CA GLU A 22 20.80 -19.98 28.11
C GLU A 22 21.65 -18.72 28.17
N SER A 23 21.93 -18.19 29.37
CA SER A 23 22.83 -17.04 29.48
C SER A 23 24.24 -17.49 29.12
N SER A 24 24.91 -16.69 28.30
CA SER A 24 26.32 -16.87 28.00
C SER A 24 27.14 -16.28 29.15
N ALA A 25 28.21 -16.96 29.57
CA ALA A 25 29.18 -16.39 30.50
C ALA A 25 29.85 -15.11 29.95
N ASP A 26 29.89 -14.97 28.61
CA ASP A 26 30.38 -13.82 27.85
C ASP A 26 29.24 -12.87 27.43
N GLU A 27 28.30 -12.59 28.33
CA GLU A 27 27.08 -11.80 28.05
C GLU A 27 27.39 -10.40 27.46
N ALA A 28 28.60 -9.88 27.67
CA ALA A 28 29.06 -8.57 27.24
C ALA A 28 30.11 -8.58 26.10
N ALA A 29 30.52 -9.73 25.56
CA ALA A 29 31.59 -9.76 24.55
C ALA A 29 31.23 -8.98 23.28
N TRP A 30 29.96 -9.00 22.87
CA TRP A 30 29.47 -8.20 21.75
C TRP A 30 29.42 -6.71 22.07
N GLN A 31 29.19 -6.33 23.34
CA GLN A 31 29.17 -4.93 23.77
C GLN A 31 30.56 -4.31 23.69
N GLN A 32 31.60 -5.10 23.86
CA GLN A 32 33.00 -4.65 23.76
C GLN A 32 33.58 -4.77 22.35
N ARG A 33 32.78 -5.20 21.35
CA ARG A 33 33.25 -5.30 19.97
C ARG A 33 33.54 -3.90 19.40
N PRO A 34 34.77 -3.64 18.91
CA PRO A 34 35.09 -2.38 18.25
C PRO A 34 34.16 -2.05 17.08
N PRO A 35 33.78 -0.77 16.90
CA PRO A 35 32.89 -0.36 15.81
C PRO A 35 33.52 -0.54 14.42
N VAL A 36 32.73 -1.03 13.48
CA VAL A 36 33.12 -1.18 12.06
C VAL A 36 32.83 0.10 11.26
N LEU A 37 33.38 0.22 10.04
CA LEU A 37 33.27 1.42 9.21
C LEU A 37 31.82 1.92 9.03
N ARG A 38 30.88 1.03 8.67
CA ARG A 38 29.46 1.37 8.50
C ARG A 38 28.79 1.98 9.74
N GLU A 39 29.34 1.74 10.93
CA GLU A 39 28.84 2.25 12.22
C GLU A 39 29.45 3.62 12.57
N ARG A 40 30.55 3.98 11.89
CA ARG A 40 31.28 5.25 12.05
C ARG A 40 30.90 6.25 10.96
N GLU A 41 30.58 5.76 9.77
CA GLU A 41 30.27 6.59 8.61
C GLU A 41 29.06 7.51 8.89
N ALA A 42 29.33 8.82 8.83
CA ALA A 42 28.28 9.82 8.87
C ALA A 42 27.33 9.63 7.68
N LEU A 43 26.03 9.56 7.97
CA LEU A 43 24.97 9.52 6.97
C LEU A 43 24.59 10.96 6.57
N PRO A 44 23.91 11.15 5.43
CA PRO A 44 24.38 11.79 4.19
C PRO A 44 24.53 13.33 4.23
N ALA A 45 25.21 13.85 3.20
CA ALA A 45 25.37 15.28 2.89
C ALA A 45 24.05 16.06 2.63
N SER A 46 22.91 15.35 2.55
CA SER A 46 21.57 15.91 2.28
C SER A 46 20.88 16.54 3.49
N SER A 47 21.50 16.50 4.67
CA SER A 47 20.93 17.02 5.93
C SER A 47 21.81 18.14 6.51
N PRO A 48 21.78 19.36 5.93
CA PRO A 48 22.66 20.45 6.34
C PRO A 48 22.44 20.89 7.79
N ARG A 49 21.20 20.87 8.31
CA ARG A 49 20.90 21.31 9.68
C ARG A 49 21.38 20.27 10.70
N LEU A 50 21.17 18.98 10.42
CA LEU A 50 21.73 17.88 11.22
C LEU A 50 23.25 17.99 11.27
N ASN A 51 23.91 18.19 10.13
CA ASN A 51 25.37 18.33 10.06
C ASN A 51 25.87 19.56 10.83
N ALA A 52 25.15 20.69 10.78
CA ALA A 52 25.49 21.88 11.56
C ALA A 52 25.36 21.63 13.08
N MET A 53 24.30 20.95 13.52
CA MET A 53 24.14 20.54 14.92
C MET A 53 25.25 19.57 15.34
N ALA A 54 25.60 18.62 14.48
CA ALA A 54 26.68 17.67 14.74
C ALA A 54 28.05 18.36 14.90
N GLN A 55 28.33 19.41 14.14
CA GLN A 55 29.54 20.21 14.32
C GLN A 55 29.61 20.85 15.71
N GLN A 56 28.48 21.34 16.23
CA GLN A 56 28.42 21.87 17.60
C GLN A 56 28.66 20.77 18.64
N LEU A 57 28.09 19.58 18.44
CA LEU A 57 28.29 18.43 19.34
C LEU A 57 29.76 17.98 19.35
N ARG A 58 30.47 18.03 18.22
CA ARG A 58 31.90 17.67 18.16
C ARG A 58 32.80 18.55 19.04
N LEU A 59 32.35 19.74 19.43
CA LEU A 59 33.07 20.59 20.38
C LEU A 59 33.11 19.98 21.79
N LEU A 60 32.20 19.05 22.10
CA LEU A 60 32.20 18.31 23.36
C LEU A 60 33.27 17.20 23.32
N PRO A 61 34.05 17.05 24.40
CA PRO A 61 35.22 16.18 24.44
C PRO A 61 34.88 14.69 24.34
N THR A 62 33.81 14.22 24.99
CA THR A 62 33.50 12.79 25.08
C THR A 62 32.22 12.41 24.34
N GLY A 63 32.16 11.16 23.85
CA GLY A 63 30.94 10.63 23.23
C GLY A 63 29.74 10.59 24.19
N ARG A 64 30.00 10.44 25.50
CA ARG A 64 28.97 10.51 26.54
C ARG A 64 28.39 11.91 26.65
N GLU A 65 29.23 12.95 26.73
CA GLU A 65 28.75 14.33 26.77
C GLU A 65 27.99 14.72 25.49
N ARG A 66 28.43 14.21 24.32
CA ARG A 66 27.69 14.38 23.06
C ARG A 66 26.29 13.76 23.14
N LEU A 67 26.18 12.54 23.68
CA LEU A 67 24.90 11.85 23.85
C LEU A 67 23.98 12.60 24.83
N GLU A 68 24.50 13.04 25.96
CA GLU A 68 23.76 13.81 26.97
C GLU A 68 23.25 15.14 26.41
N ALA A 69 24.07 15.84 25.61
CA ALA A 69 23.66 17.06 24.92
C ALA A 69 22.54 16.81 23.90
N VAL A 70 22.61 15.69 23.16
CA VAL A 70 21.53 15.28 22.25
C VAL A 70 20.24 14.99 23.02
N GLU A 71 20.32 14.21 24.10
CA GLU A 71 19.17 13.91 24.95
C GLU A 71 18.54 15.19 25.52
N ALA A 72 19.35 16.09 26.06
CA ALA A 72 18.90 17.38 26.57
C ALA A 72 18.21 18.22 25.49
N TRP A 73 18.74 18.23 24.27
CA TRP A 73 18.13 18.91 23.14
C TRP A 73 16.76 18.31 22.78
N PHE A 74 16.65 16.99 22.63
CA PHE A 74 15.35 16.32 22.37
C PHE A 74 14.31 16.65 23.44
N ARG A 75 14.71 16.63 24.72
CA ARG A 75 13.82 16.97 25.85
C ARG A 75 13.43 18.45 25.89
N SER A 76 14.25 19.33 25.33
CA SER A 76 13.97 20.78 25.26
C SER A 76 13.02 21.18 24.13
N GLN A 77 12.89 20.34 23.11
CA GLN A 77 12.09 20.60 21.91
C GLN A 77 10.71 19.93 22.04
N PRO A 78 9.68 20.40 21.30
CA PRO A 78 8.32 19.87 21.39
C PRO A 78 8.13 18.55 20.63
N PHE A 79 9.07 17.61 20.73
CA PHE A 79 9.00 16.30 20.11
C PHE A 79 7.80 15.50 20.64
N ARG A 80 7.03 14.90 19.73
CA ARG A 80 5.88 14.07 20.06
C ARG A 80 5.97 12.68 19.44
N TYR A 81 5.54 11.70 20.21
CA TYR A 81 5.40 10.34 19.72
C TYR A 81 4.04 10.15 19.06
N SER A 82 4.02 9.72 17.80
CA SER A 82 2.81 9.38 17.06
C SER A 82 3.06 8.19 16.14
N LEU A 83 2.12 7.25 16.13
CA LEU A 83 2.08 6.14 15.17
C LEU A 83 1.59 6.59 13.78
N GLN A 84 1.17 7.84 13.64
CA GLN A 84 0.72 8.44 12.39
C GLN A 84 1.37 9.83 12.23
N PRO A 85 2.70 9.89 12.01
CA PRO A 85 3.40 11.17 11.89
C PRO A 85 3.11 11.91 10.58
N GLY A 86 2.50 11.24 9.59
CA GLY A 86 2.35 11.77 8.24
C GLY A 86 3.60 11.51 7.40
N ALA A 87 3.72 12.20 6.27
CA ALA A 87 4.87 12.05 5.40
C ALA A 87 6.05 12.86 5.93
N VAL A 88 7.10 12.17 6.37
CA VAL A 88 8.40 12.76 6.72
C VAL A 88 9.31 12.67 5.51
N ALA A 89 9.77 13.83 5.01
CA ALA A 89 10.59 13.87 3.80
C ALA A 89 12.02 13.37 4.04
N ASP A 90 12.63 13.78 5.15
CA ASP A 90 14.01 13.41 5.54
C ASP A 90 14.24 13.65 7.06
N LEU A 91 15.48 13.41 7.51
CA LEU A 91 15.88 13.59 8.91
C LEU A 91 15.89 15.05 9.37
N ASP A 92 16.18 16.01 8.49
CA ASP A 92 16.17 17.44 8.84
C ASP A 92 14.73 17.90 9.09
N ALA A 93 13.80 17.51 8.21
CA ALA A 93 12.38 17.76 8.35
C ALA A 93 11.83 17.15 9.64
N PHE A 94 12.24 15.92 10.00
CA PHE A 94 11.85 15.33 11.27
C PHE A 94 12.42 16.08 12.48
N LEU A 95 13.73 16.31 12.51
CA LEU A 95 14.43 16.88 13.66
C LEU A 95 14.02 18.33 13.94
N PHE A 96 13.78 19.11 12.90
CA PHE A 96 13.71 20.56 13.04
C PHE A 96 12.42 21.21 12.57
N ASP A 97 11.55 20.49 11.86
CA ASP A 97 10.28 21.05 11.35
C ASP A 97 9.07 20.33 11.94
N GLN A 98 8.93 19.02 11.69
CA GLN A 98 7.76 18.25 12.07
C GLN A 98 7.81 17.82 13.54
N GLN A 99 8.94 17.28 13.99
CA GLN A 99 9.15 16.81 15.38
C GLN A 99 8.09 15.82 15.90
N VAL A 100 7.38 15.16 14.99
CA VAL A 100 6.39 14.12 15.27
C VAL A 100 6.86 12.84 14.57
N GLY A 101 6.97 11.75 15.31
CA GLY A 101 7.51 10.49 14.78
C GLY A 101 7.19 9.30 15.66
N PHE A 102 7.59 8.10 15.22
CA PHE A 102 7.58 6.87 16.01
C PHE A 102 9.00 6.34 16.24
N CYS A 103 9.17 5.23 16.96
CA CYS A 103 10.47 4.69 17.38
C CYS A 103 11.56 4.65 16.30
N GLY A 104 11.23 4.25 15.06
CA GLY A 104 12.18 4.24 13.93
C GLY A 104 12.73 5.62 13.55
N HIS A 105 11.91 6.67 13.61
CA HIS A 105 12.33 8.05 13.33
C HIS A 105 13.33 8.54 14.38
N TYR A 106 13.01 8.35 15.66
CA TYR A 106 13.89 8.73 16.77
C TYR A 106 15.21 7.96 16.73
N ALA A 107 15.16 6.63 16.58
CA ALA A 107 16.36 5.79 16.52
C ALA A 107 17.27 6.18 15.35
N SER A 108 16.69 6.41 14.17
CA SER A 108 17.46 6.78 12.97
C SER A 108 18.06 8.18 13.07
N ALA A 109 17.30 9.15 13.58
CA ALA A 109 17.76 10.52 13.73
C ALA A 109 18.92 10.62 14.75
N VAL A 110 18.79 9.96 15.90
CA VAL A 110 19.87 9.92 16.89
C VAL A 110 21.07 9.14 16.37
N ALA A 111 20.88 8.01 15.70
CA ALA A 111 21.99 7.28 15.09
C ALA A 111 22.76 8.16 14.11
N ALA A 112 22.07 8.83 13.19
CA ALA A 112 22.66 9.72 12.21
C ALA A 112 23.38 10.91 12.87
N LEU A 113 22.75 11.57 13.84
CA LEU A 113 23.33 12.70 14.56
C LEU A 113 24.59 12.30 15.33
N MET A 114 24.60 11.14 15.99
CA MET A 114 25.77 10.64 16.71
C MET A 114 26.92 10.28 15.76
N ARG A 115 26.65 9.63 14.62
CA ARG A 115 27.70 9.37 13.60
C ARG A 115 28.24 10.66 13.01
N ALA A 116 27.35 11.61 12.71
CA ALA A 116 27.76 12.93 12.27
C ALA A 116 28.58 13.65 13.36
N ALA A 117 28.36 13.36 14.65
CA ALA A 117 29.16 13.86 15.77
C ALA A 117 30.39 12.98 16.09
N ASP A 118 30.83 12.12 15.16
CA ASP A 118 32.00 11.23 15.30
C ASP A 118 31.88 10.21 16.46
N VAL A 119 30.65 9.80 16.77
CA VAL A 119 30.36 8.75 17.75
C VAL A 119 29.75 7.56 17.00
N PRO A 120 30.38 6.37 17.02
CA PRO A 120 29.86 5.23 16.29
C PRO A 120 28.50 4.80 16.84
N SER A 121 27.55 4.54 15.96
CA SER A 121 26.17 4.19 16.36
C SER A 121 25.52 3.20 15.39
N ARG A 122 24.48 2.50 15.83
CA ARG A 122 23.70 1.57 14.98
C ARG A 122 22.25 1.49 15.44
N VAL A 123 21.34 1.40 14.47
CA VAL A 123 19.92 1.19 14.74
C VAL A 123 19.68 -0.31 14.93
N ILE A 124 18.99 -0.68 16.00
CA ILE A 124 18.56 -2.04 16.28
C ILE A 124 17.04 -2.09 16.21
N SER A 125 16.53 -3.14 15.56
CA SER A 125 15.09 -3.42 15.48
C SER A 125 14.81 -4.73 16.21
N GLY A 126 13.77 -4.75 17.04
CA GLY A 126 13.38 -5.92 17.81
C GLY A 126 11.99 -5.79 18.38
N TYR A 127 11.77 -6.37 19.55
CA TYR A 127 10.53 -6.25 20.31
C TYR A 127 10.85 -5.71 21.70
N GLN A 128 10.00 -4.83 22.22
CA GLN A 128 10.14 -4.27 23.56
C GLN A 128 8.83 -4.42 24.33
N GLY A 129 8.92 -4.86 25.59
CA GLY A 129 7.75 -5.08 26.45
C GLY A 129 7.17 -6.50 26.30
N GLY A 130 5.95 -6.58 25.79
CA GLY A 130 5.15 -7.81 25.76
C GLY A 130 4.18 -7.93 26.93
N ARG A 131 3.27 -8.90 26.82
CA ARG A 131 2.23 -9.14 27.82
C ARG A 131 2.48 -10.44 28.56
N VAL A 132 2.56 -10.38 29.89
CA VAL A 132 2.60 -11.59 30.72
C VAL A 132 1.22 -12.26 30.67
N VAL A 133 1.19 -13.49 30.18
CA VAL A 133 0.00 -14.33 30.14
C VAL A 133 0.11 -15.38 31.24
N LYS A 134 -0.90 -15.42 32.11
CA LYS A 134 -1.05 -16.43 33.16
C LYS A 134 -2.16 -17.40 32.72
N PRO A 135 -1.82 -18.57 32.14
CA PRO A 135 -2.82 -19.52 31.70
C PRO A 135 -3.49 -20.22 32.91
N LEU A 136 -4.66 -20.82 32.69
CA LEU A 136 -5.36 -21.62 33.71
C LEU A 136 -4.58 -22.87 34.14
N SER A 137 -3.69 -23.36 33.27
CA SER A 137 -2.78 -24.48 33.54
C SER A 137 -1.45 -24.23 32.81
N GLY A 138 -0.34 -24.62 33.45
CA GLY A 138 1.03 -24.37 32.96
C GLY A 138 1.69 -23.12 33.55
N SER A 139 2.93 -22.86 33.15
CA SER A 139 3.70 -21.72 33.63
C SER A 139 3.30 -20.41 32.92
N PRO A 140 3.35 -19.25 33.62
CA PRO A 140 3.23 -17.96 32.97
C PRO A 140 4.26 -17.79 31.86
N PHE A 141 3.87 -17.12 30.79
CA PHE A 141 4.77 -16.83 29.66
C PHE A 141 4.62 -15.38 29.21
N LEU A 142 5.69 -14.84 28.64
CA LEU A 142 5.67 -13.52 28.01
C LEU A 142 5.25 -13.68 26.55
N GLU A 143 4.14 -13.05 26.17
CA GLU A 143 3.66 -12.99 24.79
C GLU A 143 4.18 -11.72 24.12
N LEU A 144 4.96 -11.88 23.05
CA LEU A 144 5.41 -10.79 22.18
C LEU A 144 4.63 -10.83 20.87
N ARG A 145 4.06 -9.69 20.47
CA ARG A 145 3.25 -9.52 19.27
C ARG A 145 3.93 -8.55 18.31
N GLN A 146 3.49 -8.55 17.04
CA GLN A 146 3.93 -7.57 16.05
C GLN A 146 3.67 -6.12 16.48
N SER A 147 2.64 -5.89 17.31
CA SER A 147 2.37 -4.58 17.91
C SER A 147 3.46 -4.09 18.86
N ASP A 148 4.32 -5.00 19.34
CA ASP A 148 5.37 -4.72 20.30
C ASP A 148 6.73 -4.51 19.60
N ALA A 149 6.72 -4.43 18.26
CA ALA A 149 7.90 -4.13 17.47
C ALA A 149 8.43 -2.75 17.82
N HIS A 150 9.74 -2.65 18.04
CA HIS A 150 10.39 -1.44 18.52
C HIS A 150 11.78 -1.28 17.90
N ALA A 151 12.20 -0.03 17.79
CA ALA A 151 13.53 0.34 17.31
C ALA A 151 14.22 1.23 18.34
N TRP A 152 15.49 0.94 18.60
CA TRP A 152 16.37 1.73 19.46
C TRP A 152 17.73 1.96 18.78
N VAL A 153 18.58 2.77 19.39
CA VAL A 153 19.96 2.98 18.92
C VAL A 153 20.94 2.39 19.92
N GLU A 154 22.01 1.81 19.42
CA GLU A 154 23.19 1.49 20.23
C GLU A 154 24.31 2.45 19.84
N VAL A 155 24.97 3.03 20.85
CA VAL A 155 26.03 4.03 20.69
C VAL A 155 27.29 3.48 21.33
N TRP A 156 28.41 3.54 20.63
CA TRP A 156 29.70 3.16 21.17
C TRP A 156 30.27 4.29 22.01
N LEU A 157 30.40 4.06 23.31
CA LEU A 157 31.06 4.96 24.24
C LEU A 157 32.43 4.39 24.62
N GLU A 158 33.47 5.19 24.48
CA GLU A 158 34.82 4.77 24.83
C GLU A 158 34.89 4.38 26.31
N GLY A 159 35.48 3.21 26.61
CA GLY A 159 35.52 2.61 27.94
C GLY A 159 34.31 1.74 28.30
N ASP A 160 33.11 2.11 27.83
CA ASP A 160 31.85 1.42 28.19
C ASP A 160 31.33 0.47 27.09
N GLY A 161 31.82 0.58 25.86
CA GLY A 161 31.37 -0.22 24.73
C GLY A 161 30.02 0.22 24.16
N TRP A 162 29.28 -0.72 23.55
CA TRP A 162 27.96 -0.49 22.99
C TRP A 162 26.91 -0.30 24.08
N GLN A 163 26.34 0.90 24.14
CA GLN A 163 25.30 1.28 25.08
C GLN A 163 23.96 1.44 24.37
N ARG A 164 22.91 0.80 24.90
CA ARG A 164 21.55 0.93 24.39
C ARG A 164 20.96 2.27 24.81
N VAL A 165 20.36 2.95 23.84
CA VAL A 165 19.68 4.23 24.01
C VAL A 165 18.33 4.16 23.31
N ASP A 166 17.26 4.45 24.06
CA ASP A 166 15.90 4.53 23.53
C ASP A 166 15.45 5.98 23.43
N ALA A 167 15.75 6.59 22.28
CA ALA A 167 15.44 7.99 22.01
C ALA A 167 13.94 8.30 21.97
N SER A 168 13.09 7.29 21.81
CA SER A 168 11.63 7.50 21.81
C SER A 168 11.10 7.92 23.19
N LEU A 169 11.84 7.61 24.26
CA LEU A 169 11.52 8.01 25.64
C LEU A 169 11.80 9.49 25.92
N TRP A 170 12.53 10.17 25.04
CA TRP A 170 12.86 11.60 25.20
C TRP A 170 11.75 12.52 24.69
N ALA A 171 10.81 12.01 23.90
CA ALA A 171 9.67 12.76 23.42
C ALA A 171 8.69 13.04 24.57
N ALA A 172 8.14 14.26 24.61
CA ALA A 172 7.11 14.61 25.58
C ALA A 172 5.84 13.79 25.28
N SER A 173 5.56 12.77 26.10
CA SER A 173 4.30 12.04 26.01
C SER A 173 3.17 13.03 26.24
N THR A 174 2.41 13.35 25.19
CA THR A 174 1.22 14.20 25.33
C THR A 174 0.14 13.32 25.95
N GLY A 175 0.08 13.32 27.27
CA GLY A 175 -0.88 12.53 28.04
C GLY A 175 -0.32 11.17 28.45
N SER A 176 0.21 11.12 29.68
CA SER A 176 0.28 9.94 30.55
C SER A 176 0.75 8.64 29.88
N GLN A 177 2.06 8.39 29.91
CA GLN A 177 2.65 7.07 30.21
C GLN A 177 4.18 7.14 30.39
N ALA A 178 4.67 8.10 31.17
CA ALA A 178 5.96 7.91 31.83
C ALA A 178 5.70 6.98 33.04
N GLY A 179 5.88 5.67 32.85
CA GLY A 179 5.92 4.69 33.96
C GLY A 179 4.80 3.65 34.05
N ALA A 180 3.89 3.53 33.08
CA ALA A 180 2.92 2.44 33.06
C ALA A 180 2.88 1.77 31.68
N VAL A 181 2.96 0.44 31.68
CA VAL A 181 2.61 -0.40 30.54
C VAL A 181 1.10 -0.26 30.29
N PRO A 182 0.62 0.04 29.07
CA PRO A 182 -0.82 0.09 28.83
C PRO A 182 -1.37 -1.33 28.89
N GLY A 183 -2.06 -1.65 29.99
CA GLY A 183 -3.04 -2.72 30.00
C GLY A 183 -4.16 -2.42 28.99
N PRO A 184 -4.79 -3.46 28.41
CA PRO A 184 -5.78 -3.25 27.35
C PRO A 184 -6.95 -2.38 27.87
N PRO A 185 -7.44 -1.42 27.06
CA PRO A 185 -8.61 -0.65 27.42
C PRO A 185 -9.81 -1.61 27.48
N THR A 186 -10.54 -1.52 28.58
CA THR A 186 -11.82 -2.20 28.76
C THR A 186 -12.78 -1.78 27.65
N GLN A 187 -13.10 -2.79 26.85
CA GLN A 187 -14.27 -2.95 25.99
C GLN A 187 -15.36 -1.87 26.14
N ARG A 188 -15.34 -0.89 25.24
CA ARG A 188 -16.57 -0.34 24.66
C ARG A 188 -16.56 -0.61 23.17
N GLN A 189 -17.49 -1.46 22.77
CA GLN A 189 -17.85 -1.72 21.39
C GLN A 189 -18.32 -0.44 20.74
N GLU A 190 -17.80 -0.14 19.56
CA GLU A 190 -18.65 0.34 18.46
C GLU A 190 -18.03 -0.15 17.15
N GLY A 191 -18.83 -0.93 16.43
CA GLY A 191 -18.42 -1.69 15.27
C GLY A 191 -18.18 -0.79 14.07
N GLN A 192 -17.01 -0.96 13.45
CA GLN A 192 -16.82 -0.82 12.01
C GLN A 192 -15.45 -1.40 11.60
N VAL A 193 -15.53 -2.52 10.86
CA VAL A 193 -14.55 -3.09 9.92
C VAL A 193 -13.17 -3.56 10.48
N LEU A 194 -13.12 -4.82 10.92
CA LEU A 194 -11.95 -5.52 11.48
C LEU A 194 -10.79 -5.77 10.49
N TRP A 195 -11.06 -5.94 9.20
CA TRP A 195 -10.03 -6.31 8.22
C TRP A 195 -9.23 -5.13 7.66
N TRP A 196 -9.80 -3.91 7.68
CA TRP A 196 -9.08 -2.66 7.32
C TRP A 196 -8.15 -2.16 8.40
N ARG A 197 -8.52 -2.32 9.68
CA ARG A 197 -7.57 -2.12 10.78
C ARG A 197 -6.47 -3.19 10.73
N TRP A 198 -6.78 -4.45 10.45
CA TRP A 198 -5.75 -5.47 10.28
C TRP A 198 -4.76 -5.14 9.14
N LEU A 199 -5.24 -4.68 7.97
CA LEU A 199 -4.37 -4.30 6.85
C LEU A 199 -3.55 -3.03 7.13
N GLN A 200 -4.13 -2.03 7.82
CA GLN A 200 -3.40 -0.84 8.29
C GLN A 200 -2.31 -1.19 9.31
N TRP A 201 -2.54 -2.21 10.15
CA TRP A 201 -1.56 -2.66 11.14
C TRP A 201 -0.45 -3.55 10.53
N GLN A 202 -0.73 -4.26 9.43
CA GLN A 202 0.31 -4.92 8.63
C GLN A 202 1.22 -3.91 7.90
N TRP A 203 0.69 -2.72 7.56
CA TRP A 203 1.47 -1.61 7.01
C TRP A 203 2.50 -1.05 8.02
N TRP A 204 2.25 -1.17 9.32
CA TRP A 204 3.15 -0.65 10.37
C TRP A 204 4.38 -1.51 10.63
N GLY A 205 4.33 -2.83 10.38
CA GLY A 205 5.53 -3.68 10.35
C GLY A 205 6.41 -3.43 9.12
N LEU A 206 5.81 -2.94 8.03
CA LEU A 206 6.52 -2.51 6.81
C LEU A 206 7.21 -1.14 6.99
N ASP A 207 6.82 -0.34 7.97
CA ASP A 207 7.39 0.99 8.23
C ASP A 207 8.72 0.93 9.05
N LEU A 208 8.92 -0.14 9.84
CA LEU A 208 10.24 -0.52 10.37
C LEU A 208 11.19 -1.04 9.27
N ILE A 209 10.63 -1.61 8.19
CA ILE A 209 11.37 -2.04 7.01
C ILE A 209 11.67 -0.85 6.08
N TRP A 210 10.79 0.16 6.05
CA TRP A 210 11.00 1.45 5.41
C TRP A 210 12.19 2.21 6.04
N THR A 211 12.41 2.08 7.35
CA THR A 211 13.61 2.63 8.01
C THR A 211 14.89 1.90 7.61
N ARG A 212 14.80 0.62 7.24
CA ARG A 212 15.91 -0.15 6.65
C ARG A 212 16.12 0.17 5.15
N TRP A 213 15.08 0.62 4.45
CA TRP A 213 15.17 1.24 3.12
C TRP A 213 15.95 2.56 3.18
N TRP A 214 15.84 3.31 4.29
CA TRP A 214 16.59 4.55 4.52
C TRP A 214 18.09 4.33 4.83
N LEU A 215 18.50 3.09 5.14
CA LEU A 215 19.90 2.74 5.47
C LEU A 215 20.64 2.02 4.33
N SER A 216 20.00 1.78 3.17
CA SER A 216 20.62 1.19 1.98
C SER A 216 20.70 2.15 0.79
N PHE A 217 20.98 3.43 1.03
CA PHE A 217 21.13 4.43 -0.01
C PHE A 217 22.52 4.41 -0.66
N ASP A 218 22.76 3.40 -1.51
CA ASP A 218 23.51 3.58 -2.76
C ASP A 218 23.13 2.49 -3.78
N GLN A 219 23.26 2.81 -5.06
CA GLN A 219 22.82 2.14 -6.30
C GLN A 219 23.09 0.63 -6.45
N ALA A 220 23.77 -0.05 -5.52
CA ALA A 220 24.44 -1.32 -5.80
C ALA A 220 23.65 -2.60 -5.45
N ASN A 221 22.47 -2.54 -4.81
CA ASN A 221 21.75 -3.77 -4.46
C ASN A 221 20.27 -3.76 -4.88
N GLN A 222 19.97 -3.52 -6.15
CA GLN A 222 18.59 -3.63 -6.65
C GLN A 222 18.10 -5.08 -6.79
N LEU A 223 18.96 -6.11 -6.68
CA LEU A 223 18.59 -7.50 -7.00
C LEU A 223 18.70 -8.51 -5.84
N VAL A 224 19.40 -8.20 -4.75
CA VAL A 224 19.59 -9.12 -3.61
C VAL A 224 18.35 -9.18 -2.70
N TRP A 225 17.63 -8.06 -2.55
CA TRP A 225 16.49 -7.92 -1.63
C TRP A 225 15.22 -8.65 -2.11
N LEU A 226 15.00 -8.67 -3.42
CA LEU A 226 13.89 -9.42 -4.02
C LEU A 226 14.06 -10.94 -3.82
N GLN A 227 15.29 -11.45 -3.84
CA GLN A 227 15.58 -12.86 -3.56
C GLN A 227 15.44 -13.20 -2.06
N MET A 228 15.69 -12.26 -1.16
CA MET A 228 15.52 -12.48 0.29
C MET A 228 14.05 -12.41 0.75
N LEU A 229 13.24 -11.53 0.17
CA LEU A 229 11.81 -11.38 0.53
C LEU A 229 10.90 -12.43 -0.14
N PHE A 230 11.25 -12.92 -1.34
CA PHE A 230 10.39 -13.82 -2.12
C PHE A 230 11.08 -15.13 -2.55
N GLY A 231 12.31 -15.40 -2.10
CA GLY A 231 13.03 -16.63 -2.42
C GLY A 231 13.09 -16.95 -3.93
N ALA A 232 13.14 -18.24 -4.26
CA ALA A 232 13.11 -18.75 -5.64
C ALA A 232 11.77 -18.51 -6.39
N GLN A 233 10.75 -17.94 -5.73
CA GLN A 233 9.42 -17.71 -6.31
C GLN A 233 9.31 -16.42 -7.14
N LEU A 234 10.33 -15.55 -7.09
CA LEU A 234 10.35 -14.27 -7.77
C LEU A 234 10.22 -14.38 -9.30
N ARG A 235 10.78 -15.44 -9.90
CA ARG A 235 10.65 -15.72 -11.34
C ARG A 235 9.19 -15.93 -11.74
N TRP A 236 8.42 -16.62 -10.90
CA TRP A 236 7.01 -16.90 -11.19
C TRP A 236 6.10 -15.70 -10.91
N LEU A 237 6.41 -14.87 -9.90
CA LEU A 237 5.64 -13.65 -9.63
C LEU A 237 5.83 -12.59 -10.73
N GLY A 238 7.08 -12.42 -11.20
CA GLY A 238 7.40 -11.56 -12.34
C GLY A 238 6.72 -12.06 -13.63
N VAL A 239 6.76 -13.37 -13.89
CA VAL A 239 6.05 -13.99 -15.02
C VAL A 239 4.53 -13.84 -14.87
N ALA A 240 3.98 -13.92 -13.67
CA ALA A 240 2.54 -13.75 -13.43
C ALA A 240 2.07 -12.29 -13.63
N ILE A 241 2.87 -11.30 -13.21
CA ILE A 241 2.56 -9.88 -13.41
C ILE A 241 2.68 -9.51 -14.89
N VAL A 242 3.78 -9.90 -15.55
CA VAL A 242 3.99 -9.64 -16.98
C VAL A 242 2.96 -10.41 -17.81
N GLY A 243 2.71 -11.68 -17.49
CA GLY A 243 1.71 -12.51 -18.14
C GLY A 243 0.29 -11.96 -17.96
N GLY A 244 -0.08 -11.57 -16.73
CA GLY A 244 -1.37 -10.95 -16.43
C GLY A 244 -1.55 -9.61 -17.14
N GLY A 245 -0.50 -8.78 -17.18
CA GLY A 245 -0.47 -7.53 -17.93
C GLY A 245 -0.66 -7.74 -19.43
N MET A 246 0.03 -8.72 -20.02
CA MET A 246 -0.13 -9.08 -21.43
C MET A 246 -1.54 -9.58 -21.75
N VAL A 247 -2.16 -10.39 -20.88
CA VAL A 247 -3.54 -10.84 -21.04
C VAL A 247 -4.52 -9.66 -20.95
N ALA A 248 -4.32 -8.72 -20.02
CA ALA A 248 -5.16 -7.53 -19.91
C ALA A 248 -5.04 -6.61 -21.13
N VAL A 249 -3.83 -6.43 -21.68
CA VAL A 249 -3.61 -5.66 -22.92
C VAL A 249 -4.22 -6.38 -24.11
N ALA A 250 -4.06 -7.69 -24.23
CA ALA A 250 -4.69 -8.48 -25.29
C ALA A 250 -6.22 -8.45 -25.21
N ALA A 251 -6.79 -8.55 -24.00
CA ALA A 251 -8.23 -8.44 -23.77
C ALA A 251 -8.74 -7.02 -24.07
N GLY A 252 -8.02 -5.97 -23.67
CA GLY A 252 -8.35 -4.59 -23.99
C GLY A 252 -8.29 -4.32 -25.49
N TRP A 253 -7.24 -4.78 -26.17
CA TRP A 253 -7.12 -4.69 -27.62
C TRP A 253 -8.19 -5.49 -28.35
N LEU A 254 -8.52 -6.69 -27.85
CA LEU A 254 -9.61 -7.51 -28.39
C LEU A 254 -10.96 -6.82 -28.18
N LEU A 255 -11.23 -6.20 -27.04
CA LEU A 255 -12.45 -5.43 -26.79
C LEU A 255 -12.55 -4.20 -27.71
N LEU A 256 -11.42 -3.53 -27.97
CA LEU A 256 -11.33 -2.41 -28.92
C LEU A 256 -11.51 -2.87 -30.38
N ARG A 257 -10.98 -4.05 -30.76
CA ARG A 257 -11.13 -4.64 -32.10
C ARG A 257 -12.49 -5.27 -32.36
N VAL A 258 -13.03 -5.99 -31.38
CA VAL A 258 -14.36 -6.62 -31.43
C VAL A 258 -15.43 -5.55 -31.45
N GLY A 259 -15.12 -4.33 -31.02
CA GLY A 259 -15.96 -3.17 -31.18
C GLY A 259 -17.33 -3.46 -30.60
N LEU A 260 -17.49 -3.25 -29.30
CA LEU A 260 -18.81 -3.03 -28.71
C LEU A 260 -19.39 -1.70 -29.25
N ARG A 261 -19.42 -1.54 -30.58
CA ARG A 261 -20.20 -0.55 -31.30
C ARG A 261 -21.64 -0.86 -30.92
N PRO A 262 -22.34 0.05 -30.21
CA PRO A 262 -23.76 -0.14 -29.96
C PRO A 262 -24.43 -0.33 -31.32
N ARG A 263 -24.92 -1.55 -31.58
CA ARG A 263 -25.52 -1.89 -32.87
C ARG A 263 -26.63 -0.90 -33.14
N SER A 264 -26.49 -0.10 -34.20
CA SER A 264 -27.44 0.97 -34.50
C SER A 264 -28.87 0.40 -34.56
N PRO A 265 -29.89 1.11 -34.03
CA PRO A 265 -31.29 0.71 -34.09
C PRO A 265 -31.76 0.25 -35.49
N LEU A 266 -31.19 0.86 -36.54
CA LEU A 266 -31.44 0.54 -37.93
C LEU A 266 -30.92 -0.86 -38.32
N ALA A 267 -29.66 -1.18 -37.98
CA ALA A 267 -29.07 -2.48 -38.31
C ALA A 267 -29.83 -3.65 -37.68
N GLN A 268 -30.37 -3.46 -36.46
CA GLN A 268 -31.22 -4.45 -35.81
C GLN A 268 -32.58 -4.60 -36.53
N SER A 269 -33.17 -3.49 -36.99
CA SER A 269 -34.42 -3.50 -37.75
C SER A 269 -34.27 -4.22 -39.10
N LEU A 270 -33.17 -4.01 -39.81
CA LEU A 270 -32.90 -4.65 -41.10
C LEU A 270 -32.77 -6.17 -40.98
N ARG A 271 -32.11 -6.68 -39.94
CA ARG A 271 -32.04 -8.13 -39.68
C ARG A 271 -33.43 -8.71 -39.41
N LEU A 272 -34.24 -8.00 -38.63
CA LEU A 272 -35.59 -8.44 -38.33
C LEU A 272 -36.47 -8.46 -39.58
N LEU A 273 -36.41 -7.42 -40.43
CA LEU A 273 -37.11 -7.42 -41.72
C LEU A 273 -36.65 -8.54 -42.66
N ALA A 274 -35.35 -8.85 -42.67
CA ALA A 274 -34.81 -9.97 -43.45
C ALA A 274 -35.36 -11.31 -42.97
N LEU A 275 -35.56 -11.49 -41.66
CA LEU A 275 -36.22 -12.67 -41.11
C LEU A 275 -37.66 -12.78 -41.62
N TRP A 276 -38.40 -11.67 -41.74
CA TRP A 276 -39.76 -11.62 -42.32
C TRP A 276 -39.78 -11.77 -43.85
N GLY A 277 -38.66 -12.15 -44.46
CA GLY A 277 -38.56 -12.41 -45.90
C GLY A 277 -38.56 -11.13 -46.74
N VAL A 278 -38.15 -10.00 -46.16
CA VAL A 278 -38.06 -8.70 -46.85
C VAL A 278 -36.62 -8.17 -46.71
N ARG A 279 -35.83 -8.30 -47.78
CA ARG A 279 -34.45 -7.78 -47.86
C ARG A 279 -34.41 -6.47 -48.66
N PRO A 280 -33.54 -5.51 -48.30
CA PRO A 280 -33.41 -4.25 -49.03
C PRO A 280 -32.95 -4.45 -50.47
N LEU A 281 -33.55 -3.72 -51.39
CA LEU A 281 -33.09 -3.60 -52.78
C LEU A 281 -32.01 -2.51 -52.90
N PRO A 282 -31.13 -2.56 -53.93
CA PRO A 282 -30.17 -1.49 -54.18
C PRO A 282 -30.87 -0.13 -54.31
N GLY A 283 -30.43 0.87 -53.53
CA GLY A 283 -31.02 2.22 -53.52
C GLY A 283 -32.33 2.38 -52.74
N GLU A 284 -32.85 1.33 -52.12
CA GLU A 284 -34.11 1.39 -51.37
C GLU A 284 -33.92 2.04 -49.99
N SER A 285 -34.74 3.04 -49.67
CA SER A 285 -34.75 3.66 -48.35
C SER A 285 -35.42 2.76 -47.30
N PHE A 286 -35.06 2.92 -46.03
CA PHE A 286 -35.68 2.14 -44.94
C PHE A 286 -37.22 2.32 -44.88
N PRO A 287 -37.80 3.53 -45.03
CA PRO A 287 -39.24 3.69 -45.19
C PRO A 287 -39.83 2.99 -46.42
N GLY A 288 -39.08 2.93 -47.53
CA GLY A 288 -39.47 2.16 -48.72
C GLY A 288 -39.57 0.66 -48.42
N LEU A 289 -38.55 0.12 -47.74
CA LEU A 289 -38.49 -1.26 -47.31
C LEU A 289 -39.65 -1.63 -46.36
N CYS A 290 -39.93 -0.79 -45.37
CA CYS A 290 -41.05 -0.97 -44.43
C CYS A 290 -42.40 -0.96 -45.14
N ARG A 291 -42.63 -0.05 -46.09
CA ARG A 291 -43.88 -0.03 -46.88
C ARG A 291 -44.05 -1.27 -47.74
N ARG A 292 -42.96 -1.79 -48.32
CA ARG A 292 -42.98 -3.06 -49.05
C ARG A 292 -43.24 -4.24 -48.12
N ALA A 293 -42.69 -4.22 -46.90
CA ALA A 293 -42.99 -5.22 -45.88
C ALA A 293 -44.46 -5.19 -45.45
N ALA A 294 -45.05 -3.99 -45.27
CA ALA A 294 -46.46 -3.80 -44.95
C ALA A 294 -47.39 -4.38 -46.03
N ARG A 295 -47.05 -4.21 -47.31
CA ARG A 295 -47.80 -4.83 -48.43
C ARG A 295 -47.73 -6.35 -48.44
N LYS A 296 -46.58 -6.92 -48.04
CA LYS A 296 -46.36 -8.37 -48.02
C LYS A 296 -46.97 -9.05 -46.80
N HIS A 297 -47.09 -8.32 -45.69
CA HIS A 297 -47.62 -8.81 -44.40
C HIS A 297 -48.65 -7.81 -43.85
N PRO A 298 -49.89 -7.82 -44.37
CA PRO A 298 -50.93 -6.85 -44.02
C PRO A 298 -51.25 -6.80 -42.53
N ASP A 299 -51.19 -7.96 -41.86
CA ASP A 299 -51.47 -8.11 -40.42
C ASP A 299 -50.51 -7.31 -39.54
N GLN A 300 -49.34 -6.94 -40.06
CA GLN A 300 -48.31 -6.16 -39.36
C GLN A 300 -48.01 -4.81 -40.01
N ALA A 301 -48.83 -4.39 -40.97
CA ALA A 301 -48.64 -3.15 -41.73
C ALA A 301 -48.45 -1.93 -40.81
N MET A 302 -49.28 -1.82 -39.76
CA MET A 302 -49.22 -0.73 -38.80
C MET A 302 -47.87 -0.62 -38.09
N VAL A 303 -47.25 -1.75 -37.71
CA VAL A 303 -45.96 -1.77 -37.01
C VAL A 303 -44.82 -1.40 -37.97
N PHE A 304 -44.87 -1.88 -39.22
CA PHE A 304 -43.88 -1.53 -40.25
C PHE A 304 -43.93 -0.04 -40.60
N GLU A 305 -45.12 0.52 -40.77
CA GLU A 305 -45.31 1.95 -41.06
C GLU A 305 -44.88 2.83 -39.90
N ALA A 306 -45.21 2.45 -38.66
CA ALA A 306 -44.73 3.15 -37.47
C ALA A 306 -43.20 3.13 -37.36
N MET A 307 -42.53 2.02 -37.72
CA MET A 307 -41.07 1.96 -37.77
C MET A 307 -40.47 2.90 -38.84
N ALA A 308 -41.13 3.03 -39.99
CA ALA A 308 -40.73 3.97 -41.03
C ALA A 308 -40.81 5.43 -40.55
N ASP A 309 -41.92 5.81 -39.91
CA ASP A 309 -42.13 7.17 -39.36
C ASP A 309 -41.08 7.50 -38.28
N GLN A 310 -40.80 6.57 -37.36
CA GLN A 310 -39.78 6.80 -36.33
C GLN A 310 -38.38 7.01 -36.92
N GLN A 311 -38.01 6.26 -37.96
CA GLN A 311 -36.73 6.44 -38.63
C GLN A 311 -36.66 7.80 -39.34
N GLN A 312 -37.73 8.20 -40.03
CA GLN A 312 -37.78 9.47 -40.75
C GLN A 312 -37.67 10.66 -39.79
N ARG A 313 -38.36 10.62 -38.63
CA ARG A 313 -38.25 11.64 -37.58
C ARG A 313 -36.84 11.72 -37.00
N LEU A 314 -36.22 10.58 -36.68
CA LEU A 314 -34.87 10.56 -36.11
C LEU A 314 -33.78 11.00 -37.11
N ALA A 315 -34.02 10.83 -38.41
CA ALA A 315 -33.09 11.20 -39.47
C ALA A 315 -33.23 12.67 -39.88
N HIS A 316 -34.46 13.21 -39.93
CA HIS A 316 -34.73 14.49 -40.59
C HIS A 316 -35.35 15.58 -39.68
N ALA A 317 -35.88 15.24 -38.51
CA ALA A 317 -36.47 16.25 -37.63
C ALA A 317 -35.42 16.89 -36.69
N CYS A 318 -35.55 18.20 -36.45
CA CYS A 318 -34.80 18.91 -35.41
C CYS A 318 -35.35 18.56 -34.03
N LEU A 319 -34.87 17.47 -33.45
CA LEU A 319 -35.31 16.93 -32.16
C LEU A 319 -34.37 17.32 -31.03
N SER A 320 -34.92 17.72 -29.88
CA SER A 320 -34.16 17.87 -28.65
C SER A 320 -33.64 16.53 -28.12
N THR A 321 -32.66 16.55 -27.21
CA THR A 321 -32.07 15.33 -26.62
C THR A 321 -33.09 14.45 -25.89
N SER A 322 -34.16 15.04 -25.32
CA SER A 322 -35.24 14.29 -24.68
C SER A 322 -36.18 13.66 -25.71
N GLN A 323 -36.57 14.40 -26.74
CA GLN A 323 -37.41 13.91 -27.85
C GLN A 323 -36.71 12.78 -28.62
N ARG A 324 -35.42 12.95 -28.94
CA ARG A 324 -34.61 11.92 -29.61
C ARG A 324 -34.55 10.63 -28.78
N ARG A 325 -34.43 10.73 -27.45
CA ARG A 325 -34.48 9.56 -26.55
C ARG A 325 -35.86 8.89 -26.54
N GLN A 326 -36.95 9.66 -26.56
CA GLN A 326 -38.32 9.14 -26.63
C GLN A 326 -38.58 8.35 -27.92
N HIS A 327 -38.20 8.91 -29.08
CA HIS A 327 -38.32 8.24 -30.37
C HIS A 327 -37.48 6.96 -30.45
N LEU A 328 -36.26 6.97 -29.89
CA LEU A 328 -35.44 5.75 -29.79
C LEU A 328 -36.07 4.66 -28.90
N ARG A 329 -36.74 5.05 -27.80
CA ARG A 329 -37.50 4.11 -26.96
C ARG A 329 -38.70 3.54 -27.70
N ARG A 330 -39.46 4.39 -28.41
CA ARG A 330 -40.61 3.95 -29.22
C ARG A 330 -40.19 2.98 -30.32
N TRP A 331 -39.09 3.26 -31.03
CA TRP A 331 -38.54 2.35 -32.02
C TRP A 331 -38.14 1.00 -31.41
N ARG A 332 -37.54 0.98 -30.21
CA ARG A 332 -37.24 -0.29 -29.51
C ARG A 332 -38.50 -1.10 -29.19
N GLN A 333 -39.57 -0.43 -28.75
CA GLN A 333 -40.86 -1.08 -28.47
C GLN A 333 -41.46 -1.72 -29.72
N LEU A 334 -41.51 -0.98 -30.84
CA LEU A 334 -42.04 -1.48 -32.11
C LEU A 334 -41.25 -2.70 -32.62
N ARG A 335 -39.91 -2.69 -32.50
CA ARG A 335 -39.10 -3.86 -32.86
C ARG A 335 -39.39 -5.08 -31.98
N ALA A 336 -39.59 -4.87 -30.68
CA ALA A 336 -39.88 -5.96 -29.75
C ALA A 336 -41.26 -6.57 -30.01
N GLU A 337 -42.24 -5.73 -30.32
CA GLU A 337 -43.59 -6.15 -30.73
C GLU A 337 -43.56 -6.99 -32.00
N LEU A 338 -42.87 -6.51 -33.03
CA LEU A 338 -42.70 -7.23 -34.30
C LEU A 338 -41.92 -8.54 -34.15
N GLY A 339 -40.96 -8.56 -33.24
CA GLY A 339 -40.27 -9.79 -32.84
C GLY A 339 -41.23 -10.80 -32.22
N ARG A 340 -42.06 -10.39 -31.26
CA ARG A 340 -43.02 -11.27 -30.57
C ARG A 340 -44.10 -11.81 -31.51
N GLN A 341 -44.61 -11.00 -32.43
CA GLN A 341 -45.67 -11.41 -33.36
C GLN A 341 -45.21 -12.53 -34.29
N ARG A 342 -43.94 -12.50 -34.74
CA ARG A 342 -43.34 -13.58 -35.55
C ARG A 342 -43.39 -14.94 -34.84
N TRP A 343 -43.07 -14.96 -33.55
CA TRP A 343 -43.07 -16.18 -32.73
C TRP A 343 -44.46 -16.75 -32.47
N ARG A 344 -45.53 -15.98 -32.75
CA ARG A 344 -46.92 -16.45 -32.63
C ARG A 344 -47.49 -16.91 -33.97
N SER A 345 -46.85 -16.57 -35.08
CA SER A 345 -47.32 -16.84 -36.45
C SER A 345 -46.53 -17.94 -37.16
N GLY A 346 -45.53 -18.55 -36.52
CA GLY A 346 -44.75 -19.68 -37.02
C GLY A 346 -44.65 -20.72 -35.94
#